data_AF-A0A8T6ZJZ5-F1
#
_entry.id   AF-A0A8T6ZJZ5-F1
#
_cell.length_a   1.000
_cell.length_b   1.000
_cell.length_c   1.000
_cell.angle_alpha   90.00
_cell.angle_beta   90.00
_cell.angle_gamma   90.00
#
_symmetry.space_group_name_H-M   'P 1'
#
loop_
_entity.id
_entity.type
_entity.pdbx_description
1 polymer ?
#
loop_
_entity_poly.entity_id
_entity_poly.type
_entity_poly.pdbx_seq_one_letter_code
_entity_poly.pdbx_strand_id
1 'polypeptide(L)'
;MPERTALRTIDARLDNWACANRGCYDPTDAARIEHAWRRLAVRQRDLLRMAYLWRAGREVICRRLGIPRHPWCRYELELAAAKRALVSLLAEK
;
A
#
# COMPACT_ATOMS: atom_id res chain seq x y z
N MET A 1 -26.37 -10.31 -1.78
CA MET A 1 -25.33 -10.76 -0.82
C MET A 1 -24.00 -10.06 -1.12
N PRO A 2 -23.68 -8.87 -0.57
CA PRO A 2 -22.38 -8.25 -0.81
C PRO A 2 -21.71 -7.73 0.48
N GLU A 3 -21.36 -8.60 1.43
CA GLU A 3 -20.76 -8.17 2.71
C GLU A 3 -19.52 -8.95 3.14
N ARG A 4 -18.83 -9.63 2.21
CA ARG A 4 -17.56 -10.32 2.52
C ARG A 4 -16.30 -9.50 2.26
N THR A 5 -16.43 -8.28 1.74
CA THR A 5 -15.26 -7.43 1.40
C THR A 5 -14.83 -6.52 2.57
N ALA A 6 -15.64 -6.41 3.63
CA ALA A 6 -15.52 -5.34 4.63
C ALA A 6 -14.46 -5.56 5.73
N LEU A 7 -13.77 -6.71 5.80
CA LEU A 7 -12.77 -6.98 6.85
C LEU A 7 -11.44 -7.53 6.31
N ARG A 8 -11.08 -7.26 5.06
CA ARG A 8 -9.66 -7.40 4.68
C ARG A 8 -8.91 -6.19 5.21
N THR A 9 -7.94 -6.44 6.08
CA THR A 9 -6.96 -5.41 6.50
C THR A 9 -6.37 -4.74 5.26
N ILE A 10 -5.99 -3.47 5.35
CA ILE A 10 -5.41 -2.74 4.21
C ILE A 10 -4.18 -3.47 3.63
N ASP A 11 -3.42 -4.16 4.50
CA ASP A 11 -2.34 -5.05 4.13
C ASP A 11 -2.77 -6.18 3.18
N ALA A 12 -3.85 -6.91 3.50
CA ALA A 12 -4.35 -7.97 2.64
C ALA A 12 -4.86 -7.46 1.27
N ARG A 13 -5.38 -6.23 1.22
CA ARG A 13 -5.81 -5.59 -0.04
C ARG A 13 -4.62 -5.13 -0.88
N LEU A 14 -3.58 -4.60 -0.24
CA LEU A 14 -2.31 -4.26 -0.88
C LEU A 14 -1.57 -5.52 -1.37
N ASP A 15 -1.63 -6.61 -0.62
CA ASP A 15 -1.11 -7.91 -1.05
C ASP A 15 -1.88 -8.46 -2.24
N ASN A 16 -3.22 -8.37 -2.25
CA ASN A 16 -4.05 -8.70 -3.40
C ASN A 16 -3.65 -7.88 -4.64
N TRP A 17 -3.47 -6.57 -4.47
CA TRP A 17 -3.01 -5.67 -5.53
C TRP A 17 -1.60 -6.04 -6.05
N ALA A 18 -0.68 -6.44 -5.16
CA ALA A 18 0.65 -6.92 -5.54
C ALA A 18 0.66 -8.32 -6.16
N CYS A 19 -0.38 -9.12 -5.92
CA CYS A 19 -0.50 -10.51 -6.37
C CYS A 19 -1.31 -10.66 -7.66
N ALA A 20 -1.30 -9.66 -8.56
CA ALA A 20 -1.99 -9.68 -9.85
C ALA A 20 -1.77 -10.97 -10.68
N ASN A 21 -0.68 -11.70 -10.41
CA ASN A 21 -0.33 -12.95 -11.09
C ASN A 21 -0.32 -14.21 -10.18
N ARG A 22 -0.85 -14.16 -8.95
CA ARG A 22 -0.85 -15.29 -7.99
C ARG A 22 -2.24 -15.62 -7.46
N GLY A 23 -2.99 -16.42 -8.23
CA GLY A 23 -4.16 -17.18 -7.76
C GLY A 23 -5.31 -16.34 -7.20
N CYS A 24 -5.31 -16.10 -5.89
CA CYS A 24 -6.34 -15.36 -5.13
C CYS A 24 -6.28 -13.85 -5.41
N TYR A 25 -6.49 -13.49 -6.68
CA TYR A 25 -6.54 -12.12 -7.15
C TYR A 25 -7.99 -11.67 -7.35
N ASP A 26 -8.42 -10.66 -6.59
CA ASP A 26 -9.65 -9.92 -6.84
C ASP A 26 -9.33 -8.72 -7.73
N PRO A 27 -9.66 -8.76 -9.04
CA PRO A 27 -9.38 -7.67 -9.97
C PRO A 27 -10.17 -6.41 -9.66
N THR A 28 -11.35 -6.54 -9.04
CA THR A 28 -12.20 -5.39 -8.69
C THR A 28 -11.57 -4.61 -7.54
N ASP A 29 -11.10 -5.32 -6.52
CA ASP A 29 -10.38 -4.70 -5.40
C ASP A 29 -9.06 -4.09 -5.87
N ALA A 30 -8.29 -4.82 -6.69
CA ALA A 30 -7.01 -4.33 -7.22
C ALA A 30 -7.18 -3.05 -8.06
N ALA A 31 -8.21 -2.97 -8.91
CA ALA A 31 -8.49 -1.77 -9.70
C ALA A 31 -8.86 -0.56 -8.81
N ARG A 32 -9.61 -0.80 -7.72
CA ARG A 32 -9.93 0.26 -6.73
C ARG A 32 -8.68 0.75 -6.01
N ILE A 33 -7.83 -0.17 -5.56
CA ILE A 33 -6.53 0.15 -4.95
C ILE A 33 -5.66 0.93 -5.93
N GLU A 34 -5.58 0.51 -7.19
CA GLU A 34 -4.77 1.18 -8.20
C GLU A 34 -5.28 2.59 -8.51
N HIS A 35 -6.59 2.80 -8.57
CA HIS A 35 -7.18 4.13 -8.76
C HIS A 35 -6.86 5.06 -7.57
N ALA A 36 -7.07 4.60 -6.34
CA ALA A 36 -6.74 5.37 -5.15
C ALA A 36 -5.22 5.60 -5.02
N TRP A 37 -4.39 4.60 -5.35
CA TRP A 37 -2.94 4.69 -5.34
C TRP A 37 -2.45 5.75 -6.32
N ARG A 38 -3.02 5.85 -7.52
CA ARG A 38 -2.64 6.90 -8.49
C ARG A 38 -2.87 8.32 -7.96
N ARG A 39 -3.87 8.51 -7.10
CA ARG A 39 -4.23 9.79 -6.45
C ARG A 39 -3.35 10.16 -5.24
N LEU A 40 -2.56 9.22 -4.72
CA LEU A 40 -1.63 9.50 -3.62
C LEU A 40 -0.49 10.43 -4.04
N ALA A 41 0.10 11.11 -3.05
CA ALA A 41 1.34 11.86 -3.25
C ALA A 41 2.47 10.93 -3.73
N VAL A 42 3.35 11.44 -4.62
CA VAL A 42 4.42 10.67 -5.26
C VAL A 42 5.25 9.86 -4.26
N ARG A 43 5.62 10.46 -3.13
CA ARG A 43 6.39 9.79 -2.07
C ARG A 43 5.67 8.59 -1.45
N GLN A 44 4.36 8.72 -1.20
CA GLN A 44 3.54 7.63 -0.64
C GLN A 44 3.33 6.51 -1.68
N ARG A 45 3.15 6.89 -2.95
CA ARG A 45 3.05 5.92 -4.05
C ARG A 45 4.29 5.08 -4.18
N ASP A 46 5.45 5.72 -4.21
CA ASP A 46 6.74 5.04 -4.34
C ASP A 46 7.02 4.14 -3.14
N LEU A 47 6.67 4.59 -1.93
CA LEU A 47 6.76 3.77 -0.72
C LEU A 47 5.93 2.49 -0.84
N LEU A 48 4.64 2.60 -1.18
CA LEU A 48 3.76 1.44 -1.35
C LEU A 48 4.20 0.54 -2.52
N ARG A 49 4.67 1.12 -3.62
CA ARG A 49 5.17 0.35 -4.77
C ARG A 49 6.39 -0.47 -4.40
N MET A 50 7.35 0.13 -3.70
CA MET A 50 8.55 -0.59 -3.28
C MET A 50 8.21 -1.66 -2.23
N ALA A 51 7.34 -1.35 -1.26
CA ALA A 51 6.99 -2.28 -0.19
C ALA A 51 6.17 -3.49 -0.68
N TYR A 52 5.15 -3.28 -1.53
CA TYR A 52 4.22 -4.35 -1.89
C TYR A 52 4.48 -4.93 -3.28
N LEU A 53 4.67 -4.11 -4.33
CA LEU A 53 4.92 -4.64 -5.68
C LEU A 53 6.32 -5.23 -5.80
N TRP A 54 7.33 -4.49 -5.36
CA TRP A 54 8.72 -4.94 -5.47
C TRP A 54 9.15 -5.82 -4.31
N ARG A 55 8.37 -5.85 -3.22
CA ARG A 55 8.72 -6.53 -1.96
C ARG A 55 10.13 -6.15 -1.49
N ALA A 56 10.49 -4.88 -1.69
CA ALA A 56 11.81 -4.37 -1.34
C ALA A 56 11.96 -4.36 0.19
N GLY A 57 13.15 -4.74 0.66
CA GLY A 57 13.46 -4.66 2.07
C GLY A 57 13.45 -3.21 2.58
N ARG A 58 13.10 -3.03 3.85
CA ARG A 58 13.08 -1.73 4.55
C ARG A 58 14.34 -0.91 4.30
N GLU A 59 15.51 -1.54 4.28
CA GLU A 59 16.78 -0.84 4.03
C GLU A 59 16.84 -0.13 2.68
N VAL A 60 16.40 -0.81 1.62
CA VAL A 60 16.41 -0.30 0.25
C VAL A 60 15.45 0.87 0.14
N ILE A 61 14.26 0.71 0.73
CA ILE A 61 13.23 1.74 0.75
C ILE A 61 13.71 2.98 1.50
N CYS A 62 14.27 2.81 2.70
CA CYS A 62 14.77 3.93 3.49
C CYS A 62 15.87 4.70 2.77
N ARG A 63 16.83 4.01 2.13
CA ARG A 63 17.88 4.66 1.35
C ARG A 63 17.30 5.44 0.16
N ARG A 64 16.36 4.83 -0.57
CA ARG A 64 15.83 5.40 -1.81
C ARG A 64 14.87 6.57 -1.58
N LEU A 65 14.12 6.55 -0.48
CA LEU A 65 13.19 7.62 -0.11
C LEU A 65 13.77 8.62 0.89
N GLY A 66 15.06 8.49 1.22
CA GLY A 66 15.73 9.35 2.20
C GLY A 66 15.14 9.27 3.61
N ILE A 67 14.50 8.15 3.96
CA ILE A 67 13.94 7.96 5.30
C ILE A 67 15.09 7.66 6.27
N PRO A 68 15.27 8.46 7.33
CA PRO A 68 16.31 8.20 8.31
C PRO A 68 16.11 6.83 8.95
N ARG A 69 17.18 6.04 9.02
CA ARG A 69 17.16 4.70 9.64
C ARG A 69 16.88 4.76 11.13
N HIS A 70 17.24 5.87 11.77
CA HIS A 70 17.02 6.14 13.17
C HIS A 70 16.15 7.40 13.35
N PRO A 71 15.15 7.38 14.24
CA PRO A 71 14.68 6.23 15.02
C PRO A 71 13.98 5.17 14.15
N TRP A 72 14.03 3.92 14.59
CA TRP A 72 13.57 2.77 13.80
C TRP A 72 12.09 2.85 13.40
N CYS A 73 11.28 3.53 14.22
CA CYS A 73 9.86 3.75 14.00
C CYS A 73 9.55 4.69 12.83
N ARG A 74 10.50 5.48 12.30
CA ARG A 74 10.21 6.42 11.19
C ARG A 74 9.69 5.72 9.96
N TYR A 75 10.27 4.58 9.60
CA TYR A 75 9.78 3.80 8.46
C TYR A 75 8.34 3.33 8.67
N GLU A 76 8.03 2.78 9.85
CA GLU A 76 6.69 2.31 10.18
C GLU A 76 5.66 3.45 10.18
N LEU A 77 6.05 4.64 10.68
CA LEU A 77 5.20 5.82 10.67
C LEU A 77 4.89 6.30 9.26
N GLU A 78 5.90 6.34 8.38
CA GLU A 78 5.72 6.72 6.97
C GLU A 78 4.84 5.71 6.23
N LEU A 79 5.05 4.41 6.49
CA LEU A 79 4.25 3.34 5.91
C LEU A 79 2.81 3.41 6.41
N ALA A 80 2.59 3.63 7.70
CA ALA A 80 1.27 3.82 8.29
C ALA A 80 0.58 5.07 7.73
N ALA A 81 1.30 6.17 7.55
CA ALA A 81 0.77 7.39 6.93
C ALA A 81 0.33 7.14 5.48
N ALA A 82 1.14 6.43 4.69
CA ALA A 82 0.79 6.07 3.32
C ALA A 82 -0.45 5.14 3.26
N LYS A 83 -0.52 4.13 4.14
CA LYS A 83 -1.69 3.26 4.27
C LYS A 83 -2.95 4.04 4.66
N ARG A 84 -2.85 4.96 5.63
CA ARG A 84 -3.97 5.79 6.06
C ARG A 84 -4.46 6.71 4.95
N ALA A 85 -3.55 7.36 4.24
CA ALA A 85 -3.89 8.20 3.08
C ALA A 85 -4.60 7.38 1.99
N LEU A 86 -4.15 6.15 1.74
CA LEU A 86 -4.81 5.25 0.81
C LEU A 86 -6.23 4.88 1.27
N VAL A 87 -6.41 4.52 2.55
CA VAL A 87 -7.72 4.23 3.13
C VAL A 87 -8.65 5.44 3.03
N SER A 88 -8.16 6.65 3.31
CA SER A 88 -8.94 7.88 3.15
C SER A 88 -9.41 8.08 1.71
N LEU A 89 -8.54 7.86 0.72
CA LEU A 89 -8.92 7.95 -0.70
C LEU A 89 -9.88 6.84 -1.15
N LEU A 90 -9.83 5.66 -0.52
CA LEU A 90 -10.78 4.58 -0.79
C LEU A 90 -12.15 4.84 -0.15
N ALA A 91 -12.20 5.63 0.92
CA ALA A 91 -13.43 6.05 1.58
C ALA A 91 -14.07 7.27 0.89
N GLU A 92 -13.26 8.10 0.23
CA GLU A 92 -13.71 9.23 -0.59
C GLU A 92 -14.31 8.68 -1.90
N LYS A 93 -15.65 8.63 -1.94
CA LYS A 93 -16.46 7.99 -2.98
C LYS A 93 -16.81 8.95 -4.11
#